data_AF-A0A9P1FMW1-F1
#
_entry.id   AF-A0A9P1FMW1-F1
#
_cell.length_a   1.000
_cell.length_b   1.000
_cell.length_c   1.000
_cell.angle_alpha   90.00
_cell.angle_beta   90.00
_cell.angle_gamma   90.00
#
_symmetry.space_group_name_H-M   'P 1'
#
loop_
_entity.id
_entity.type
_entity.pdbx_description
1 polymer ?
#
loop_
_entity_poly.entity_id
_entity_poly.type
_entity_poly.pdbx_seq_one_letter_code
_entity_poly.pdbx_strand_id
1 'polypeptide(L)'
;MDWKRRRTLPTACVKKVAIVGGTHGNETNGVHLAKHFMRNMSLVKRPSFETEVLLSNVAAIEQNTRYVEEDLNRCYFLADLQNDQMSRSTLERKRAREAWSRTWAELVELVQFVNYADL
;
A
#
# COMPACT_ATOMS: atom_id res chain seq x y z
N MET A 1 -15.32 -18.80 31.72
CA MET A 1 -14.29 -18.59 30.69
C MET A 1 -13.81 -17.16 30.78
N ASP A 2 -12.55 -16.96 31.14
CA ASP A 2 -11.97 -15.66 31.49
C ASP A 2 -11.34 -15.01 30.26
N TRP A 3 -12.00 -13.98 29.72
CA TRP A 3 -11.58 -13.27 28.52
C TRP A 3 -10.50 -12.21 28.78
N LYS A 4 -10.01 -12.08 30.02
CA LYS A 4 -9.13 -10.98 30.46
C LYS A 4 -7.62 -11.20 30.26
N ARG A 5 -7.18 -11.99 29.28
CA ARG A 5 -5.76 -11.98 28.87
C ARG A 5 -5.53 -11.10 27.65
N ARG A 6 -5.56 -9.78 27.83
CA ARG A 6 -4.95 -8.86 26.86
C ARG A 6 -3.44 -8.96 27.03
N ARG A 7 -2.79 -9.69 26.13
CA ARG A 7 -1.34 -9.60 25.92
C ARG A 7 -1.07 -8.16 25.47
N THR A 8 -0.59 -7.30 26.37
CA THR A 8 -0.08 -5.97 26.00
C THR A 8 1.26 -6.17 25.30
N LEU A 9 1.21 -6.52 24.01
CA LEU A 9 2.37 -6.36 23.14
C LEU A 9 2.70 -4.87 23.12
N PRO A 10 3.98 -4.46 23.11
CA PRO A 10 4.34 -3.07 22.84
C PRO A 10 3.74 -2.72 21.47
N THR A 11 2.66 -1.95 21.46
CA THR A 11 2.09 -1.46 20.20
C THR A 11 3.06 -0.41 19.70
N ALA A 12 4.02 -0.83 18.89
CA ALA A 12 4.84 0.09 18.12
C ALA A 12 3.90 1.10 17.45
N CYS A 13 4.12 2.38 17.73
CA CYS A 13 3.26 3.43 17.22
C CYS A 13 3.39 3.48 15.69
N VAL A 14 2.26 3.38 14.98
CA VAL A 14 2.22 3.53 13.52
C VAL A 14 2.75 4.90 13.15
N LYS A 15 3.80 4.95 12.31
CA LYS A 15 4.46 6.20 11.91
C LYS A 15 3.94 6.76 10.60
N LYS A 16 3.53 5.89 9.67
CA LYS A 16 3.07 6.24 8.33
C LYS A 16 1.81 5.45 7.96
N VAL A 17 0.87 6.11 7.32
CA VAL A 17 -0.38 5.53 6.81
C VAL A 17 -0.57 5.98 5.36
N ALA A 18 -0.79 5.03 4.46
CA ALA A 18 -1.16 5.31 3.07
C ALA A 18 -2.66 5.08 2.87
N ILE A 19 -3.35 6.04 2.24
CA ILE A 19 -4.71 5.90 1.75
C ILE A 19 -4.64 5.72 0.23
N VAL A 20 -5.05 4.53 -0.24
CA VAL A 20 -4.91 4.14 -1.65
C VAL A 20 -6.30 4.08 -2.30
N GLY A 21 -6.51 4.91 -3.32
CA GLY A 21 -7.71 4.88 -4.15
C GLY A 21 -7.44 4.30 -5.53
N GLY A 22 -8.46 3.72 -6.15
CA GLY A 22 -8.40 3.26 -7.54
C GLY A 22 -7.43 2.11 -7.78
N THR A 23 -7.41 1.11 -6.89
CA THR A 23 -6.79 -0.19 -7.19
C THR A 23 -7.46 -0.85 -8.38
N HIS A 24 -8.79 -0.79 -8.44
CA HIS A 24 -9.55 -1.01 -9.66
C HIS A 24 -10.04 0.34 -10.20
N GLY A 25 -9.84 0.61 -11.48
CA GLY A 25 -10.09 1.92 -12.08
C GLY A 25 -11.56 2.32 -12.12
N ASN A 26 -12.45 1.35 -12.24
CA ASN A 26 -13.90 1.52 -12.29
C ASN A 26 -14.60 1.57 -10.92
N GLU A 27 -13.86 1.44 -9.82
CA GLU A 27 -14.39 1.64 -8.45
C GLU A 27 -14.35 3.12 -8.07
N THR A 28 -15.25 3.89 -8.69
CA THR A 28 -15.22 5.36 -8.72
C THR A 28 -15.20 6.02 -7.35
N ASN A 29 -15.89 5.48 -6.35
CA ASN A 29 -15.91 6.03 -4.99
C ASN A 29 -14.50 6.18 -4.39
N GLY A 30 -13.66 5.15 -4.52
CA GLY A 30 -12.29 5.18 -4.01
C GLY A 30 -11.43 6.20 -4.75
N VAL A 31 -11.60 6.32 -6.07
CA VAL A 31 -10.90 7.31 -6.91
C VAL A 31 -11.28 8.73 -6.51
N HIS A 32 -12.58 9.01 -6.37
CA HIS A 32 -13.07 10.33 -6.00
C HIS A 32 -12.66 10.73 -4.58
N LEU A 33 -12.74 9.81 -3.63
CA LEU A 33 -12.34 10.07 -2.24
C LEU A 33 -10.84 10.35 -2.13
N ALA A 34 -9.99 9.56 -2.81
CA ALA A 34 -8.56 9.82 -2.84
C ALA A 34 -8.24 11.18 -3.48
N LYS A 35 -8.85 11.51 -4.64
CA LYS A 35 -8.71 12.85 -5.26
C LYS A 35 -9.17 13.98 -4.33
N HIS A 36 -10.25 13.77 -3.58
CA HIS A 36 -10.75 14.74 -2.62
C HIS A 36 -9.75 14.95 -1.47
N PHE A 37 -9.21 13.89 -0.88
CA PHE A 37 -8.21 13.98 0.19
C PHE A 37 -6.88 14.57 -0.29
N MET A 38 -6.40 14.24 -1.50
CA MET A 38 -5.21 14.86 -2.07
C MET A 38 -5.34 16.39 -2.18
N ARG A 39 -6.55 16.89 -2.46
CA ARG A 39 -6.85 18.35 -2.48
C ARG A 39 -7.07 18.93 -1.09
N ASN A 40 -7.44 18.11 -0.11
CA ASN A 40 -7.86 18.52 1.23
C ASN A 40 -7.15 17.69 2.31
N MET A 41 -5.81 17.70 2.31
CA MET A 41 -4.99 16.84 3.17
C MET A 41 -5.24 17.03 4.68
N SER A 42 -5.75 18.20 5.09
CA SER A 42 -6.13 18.47 6.49
C SER A 42 -7.20 17.52 7.03
N LEU A 43 -8.05 16.95 6.17
CA LEU A 43 -9.11 16.00 6.57
C LEU A 43 -8.53 14.67 7.08
N VAL A 44 -7.39 14.26 6.53
CA VAL A 44 -6.78 12.94 6.79
C VAL A 44 -5.49 13.03 7.60
N LYS A 45 -4.88 14.21 7.73
CA LYS A 45 -3.69 14.42 8.57
C LYS A 45 -4.00 14.13 10.04
N ARG A 46 -3.09 13.44 10.73
CA ARG A 46 -3.16 13.20 12.18
C ARG A 46 -1.84 13.61 12.84
N PRO A 47 -1.86 14.05 14.12
CA PRO A 47 -0.62 14.41 14.82
C PRO A 47 0.31 13.22 15.08
N SER A 48 -0.25 12.00 15.18
CA SER A 48 0.48 10.80 15.60
C SER A 48 1.22 10.09 14.47
N PHE A 49 0.86 10.33 13.20
CA PHE A 49 1.44 9.66 12.04
C PHE A 49 1.38 10.54 10.78
N GLU A 50 2.30 10.29 9.86
CA GLU A 50 2.28 10.87 8.53
C GLU A 50 1.26 10.16 7.64
N THR A 51 0.51 10.93 6.86
CA THR A 51 -0.50 10.41 5.93
C THR A 51 -0.11 10.70 4.49
N GLU A 52 -0.05 9.67 3.66
CA GLU A 52 0.07 9.78 2.21
C GLU A 52 -1.25 9.35 1.56
N VAL A 53 -1.63 10.02 0.47
CA VAL A 53 -2.80 9.65 -0.34
C VAL A 53 -2.36 9.47 -1.79
N LEU A 54 -2.72 8.33 -2.39
CA LEU A 54 -2.29 8.00 -3.75
C LEU A 54 -3.37 7.32 -4.58
N LEU A 55 -3.26 7.49 -5.90
CA LEU A 55 -4.02 6.72 -6.89
C LEU A 55 -3.17 5.54 -7.37
N SER A 56 -3.72 4.34 -7.26
CA SER A 56 -2.98 3.12 -7.55
C SER A 56 -2.90 2.82 -9.04
N ASN A 57 -3.99 2.44 -9.70
CA ASN A 57 -3.97 2.03 -11.11
C ASN A 57 -4.40 3.18 -12.05
N VAL A 58 -3.51 4.15 -12.27
CA VAL A 58 -3.83 5.35 -13.07
C VAL A 58 -4.33 5.00 -14.48
N ALA A 59 -3.71 4.02 -15.14
CA ALA A 59 -4.13 3.59 -16.47
C ALA A 59 -5.54 2.99 -16.48
N ALA A 60 -5.90 2.13 -15.52
CA ALA A 60 -7.26 1.61 -15.41
C ALA A 60 -8.27 2.70 -15.02
N ILE A 61 -7.87 3.67 -14.17
CA ILE A 61 -8.71 4.82 -13.81
C ILE A 61 -9.04 5.65 -15.05
N GLU A 62 -8.05 5.93 -15.90
CA GLU A 62 -8.24 6.69 -17.15
C GLU A 62 -9.17 5.98 -18.12
N GLN A 63 -9.11 4.65 -18.17
CA GLN A 63 -9.97 3.82 -19.03
C GLN A 63 -11.33 3.49 -18.39
N ASN A 64 -11.55 3.82 -17.12
CA ASN A 64 -12.72 3.41 -16.33
C ASN A 64 -12.98 1.89 -16.41
N THR A 65 -11.91 1.10 -16.33
CA THR A 65 -11.94 -0.36 -16.32
C THR A 65 -11.45 -0.90 -14.99
N ARG A 66 -11.72 -2.19 -14.71
CA ARG A 66 -11.21 -2.81 -13.48
C ARG A 66 -9.67 -2.84 -13.46
N TYR A 67 -9.08 -3.23 -14.57
CA TYR A 67 -7.64 -3.26 -14.84
C TYR A 67 -7.43 -3.19 -16.36
N VAL A 68 -6.18 -3.01 -16.81
CA VAL A 68 -5.80 -3.00 -18.23
C VAL A 68 -5.34 -4.39 -18.68
N GLU A 69 -4.37 -5.02 -17.99
CA GLU A 69 -3.83 -6.33 -18.39
C GLU A 69 -4.15 -7.44 -17.38
N GLU A 70 -3.97 -7.21 -16.08
CA GLU A 70 -4.33 -8.16 -15.02
C GLU A 70 -4.82 -7.46 -13.74
N ASP A 71 -5.46 -8.20 -12.83
CA ASP A 71 -5.95 -7.63 -11.59
C ASP A 71 -4.80 -7.17 -10.67
N LEU A 72 -4.63 -5.84 -10.51
CA LEU A 72 -3.58 -5.25 -9.65
C LEU A 72 -3.59 -5.80 -8.23
N ASN A 73 -4.77 -6.13 -7.68
CA ASN A 73 -4.92 -6.70 -6.35
C ASN A 73 -4.52 -8.19 -6.29
N ARG A 74 -3.86 -8.71 -7.33
CA ARG A 74 -3.21 -10.03 -7.40
C ARG A 74 -1.72 -9.94 -7.74
N CYS A 75 -1.16 -8.74 -7.90
CA CYS A 75 0.24 -8.55 -8.34
C CYS A 75 1.24 -8.35 -7.19
N TYR A 76 0.85 -8.57 -5.93
CA TYR A 76 1.67 -8.28 -4.75
C TYR A 76 2.31 -9.51 -4.09
N PHE A 77 2.43 -10.63 -4.81
CA PHE A 77 3.17 -11.78 -4.31
C PHE A 77 4.67 -11.45 -4.21
N LEU A 78 5.28 -11.69 -3.04
CA LEU A 78 6.67 -11.32 -2.78
C LEU A 78 7.65 -11.93 -3.79
N ALA A 79 7.44 -13.21 -4.14
CA ALA A 79 8.27 -13.91 -5.11
C ALA A 79 8.24 -13.23 -6.50
N ASP A 80 7.07 -12.77 -6.93
CA ASP A 80 6.90 -12.08 -8.21
C ASP A 80 7.50 -10.67 -8.16
N LEU A 81 7.32 -9.96 -7.05
CA LEU A 81 7.87 -8.62 -6.84
C LEU A 81 9.41 -8.61 -6.78
N GLN A 82 10.03 -9.67 -6.25
CA GLN A 82 11.49 -9.83 -6.21
C GLN A 82 12.06 -10.30 -7.56
N ASN A 83 11.25 -10.94 -8.40
CA ASN A 83 11.65 -11.37 -9.74
C ASN A 83 11.52 -10.21 -10.74
N ASP A 84 12.66 -9.74 -11.24
CA ASP A 84 12.75 -8.56 -12.10
C ASP A 84 12.01 -8.69 -13.44
N GLN A 85 12.01 -9.90 -14.04
CA GLN A 85 11.26 -10.17 -15.26
C GLN A 85 9.76 -10.27 -14.97
N MET A 86 9.38 -11.03 -13.92
CA MET A 86 7.97 -11.26 -13.59
C MET A 86 7.29 -9.95 -13.19
N SER A 87 7.91 -9.15 -12.32
CA SER A 87 7.42 -7.85 -11.87
C SER A 87 7.29 -6.80 -12.97
N ARG A 88 7.81 -7.05 -14.18
CA ARG A 88 7.66 -6.17 -15.34
C ARG A 88 6.87 -6.78 -16.50
N SER A 89 6.26 -7.94 -16.30
CA SER A 89 5.56 -8.67 -17.37
C SER A 89 4.23 -8.02 -17.80
N THR A 90 3.56 -7.31 -16.92
CA THR A 90 2.32 -6.57 -17.21
C THR A 90 2.33 -5.17 -16.59
N LEU A 91 1.42 -4.30 -17.01
CA LEU A 91 1.24 -2.95 -16.52
C LEU A 91 0.95 -2.94 -15.02
N GLU A 92 0.02 -3.77 -14.56
CA GLU A 92 -0.29 -3.87 -13.14
C GLU A 92 0.85 -4.46 -12.31
N ARG A 93 1.64 -5.40 -12.83
CA ARG A 93 2.84 -5.88 -12.13
C ARG A 93 3.92 -4.81 -12.02
N LYS A 94 4.16 -4.04 -13.10
CA LYS A 94 5.06 -2.87 -13.05
C LYS A 94 4.59 -1.89 -11.98
N ARG A 95 3.27 -1.63 -11.93
CA ARG A 95 2.69 -0.73 -10.94
C ARG A 95 2.82 -1.25 -9.51
N ALA A 96 2.60 -2.55 -9.28
CA ALA A 96 2.80 -3.18 -7.98
C ALA A 96 4.28 -3.09 -7.55
N ARG A 97 5.23 -3.28 -8.48
CA ARG A 97 6.67 -3.13 -8.24
C ARG A 97 7.06 -1.70 -7.87
N GLU A 98 6.49 -0.69 -8.53
CA GLU A 98 6.68 0.72 -8.19
C GLU A 98 6.16 1.02 -6.77
N ALA A 99 4.93 0.59 -6.45
CA ALA A 99 4.33 0.77 -5.13
C ALA A 99 5.12 0.05 -4.03
N TRP A 100 5.57 -1.18 -4.31
CA TRP A 100 6.46 -1.94 -3.45
C TRP A 100 7.76 -1.20 -3.21
N SER A 101 8.41 -0.70 -4.26
CA SER A 101 9.70 -0.02 -4.13
C SER A 101 9.59 1.25 -3.29
N ARG A 102 8.49 2.01 -3.42
CA ARG A 102 8.23 3.22 -2.62
C ARG A 102 8.00 2.91 -1.14
N THR A 103 7.25 1.85 -0.83
CA THR A 103 6.94 1.47 0.56
C THR A 103 8.08 0.68 1.22
N TRP A 104 8.77 -0.17 0.47
CA TRP A 104 9.87 -1.01 0.96
C TRP A 104 11.16 -0.20 1.16
N ALA A 105 11.43 0.81 0.34
CA ALA A 105 12.56 1.73 0.56
C ALA A 105 12.50 2.41 1.93
N GLU A 106 11.30 2.65 2.46
CA GLU A 106 11.11 3.25 3.79
C GLU A 106 11.17 2.23 4.95
N LEU A 107 11.00 0.93 4.67
CA LEU A 107 11.00 -0.14 5.68
C LEU A 107 12.36 -0.82 5.85
N VAL A 108 13.29 -0.69 4.91
CA VAL A 108 14.64 -1.29 5.02
C VAL A 108 15.47 -0.65 6.15
N GLU A 109 15.19 0.59 6.56
CA GLU A 109 15.81 1.16 7.78
C GLU A 109 15.26 0.57 9.09
N LEU A 110 14.09 -0.09 9.07
CA LEU A 110 13.42 -0.61 10.28
C LEU A 110 13.56 -2.13 10.48
N VAL A 111 13.77 -2.90 9.40
CA VAL A 111 13.80 -4.38 9.48
C VAL A 111 15.20 -4.94 9.76
N GLN A 112 16.27 -4.16 9.63
CA GLN A 112 17.61 -4.60 10.04
C GLN A 112 17.80 -4.70 11.57
N PHE A 113 16.85 -4.22 12.39
CA PHE A 113 16.95 -4.25 13.85
C PHE A 113 16.20 -5.40 14.53
N VAL A 114 15.45 -6.26 13.82
CA VAL A 114 14.56 -7.25 14.45
C VAL A 114 14.77 -8.69 13.97
N ASN A 115 15.93 -9.07 13.42
CA ASN A 115 16.19 -10.48 13.17
C ASN A 115 17.66 -10.87 13.38
N TYR A 116 17.85 -11.94 14.18
CA TYR A 116 19.07 -12.66 14.59
C TYR A 116 19.65 -12.42 16.01
N ALA A 117 18.86 -12.05 17.02
CA ALA A 117 19.33 -12.13 18.42
C ALA A 117 18.39 -12.81 19.44
N ASP A 118 17.15 -13.15 19.08
CA ASP A 118 16.16 -13.66 20.07
C ASP A 118 15.56 -15.04 19.70
N LEU A 119 16.37 -15.95 19.16
CA LEU A 119 16.08 -17.39 19.16
C LEU A 119 17.16 -18.14 19.94
#